data_AF-A0A0U3A0X0-F1
#
_entry.id   AF-A0A0U3A0X0-F1
#
_cell.length_a   1.000
_cell.length_b   1.000
_cell.length_c   1.000
_cell.angle_alpha   90.00
_cell.angle_beta   90.00
_cell.angle_gamma   90.00
#
_symmetry.space_group_name_H-M   'P 1'
#
loop_
_entity.id
_entity.type
_entity.pdbx_description
1 polymer ?
#
loop_
_entity_poly.entity_id
_entity_poly.type
_entity_poly.pdbx_seq_one_letter_code
_entity_poly.pdbx_strand_id
1 'polypeptide(L)'
;PHLGPAVPCGLTRYASRVFGDDYRDNFFACLFNLHKVTRHVLSPAGPTFNSQDSDFLVSSDPDFHPTDVLEDADGSLVVIDTGAWYKLCCPSSQLAKADVLGAIYRIRRKNGPRVEDPRGLKLDWAGMKVADLVRLLDEPRPAVRSRAIENLGKLAGEAVTDLAATLGASSSVEARRNAVWALTRIEGASAREAVRQALNDPEETIRQAACHSVAVWRDSAAVPRLLVLLKEGTPAVRRATAEALGRIGDKQAVPELLASEPKDRILEHSMTYALIEIADAAGTARGLQAASSQTQRMALIALDQMGGQGLDVSRVTP
;
A
#
# COMPACT_ATOMS: atom_id res chain seq x y z
N PRO A 1 -9.75 14.41 -18.50
CA PRO A 1 -9.85 13.26 -17.56
C PRO A 1 -9.78 11.94 -18.33
N HIS A 2 -8.86 11.05 -17.95
CA HIS A 2 -8.49 9.83 -18.69
C HIS A 2 -9.64 8.82 -18.87
N LEU A 3 -10.76 8.95 -18.13
CA LEU A 3 -11.90 8.02 -18.11
C LEU A 3 -13.27 8.67 -18.43
N GLY A 4 -13.31 9.91 -18.91
CA GLY A 4 -14.59 10.57 -19.23
C GLY A 4 -15.51 10.74 -18.00
N PRO A 5 -16.82 10.43 -18.09
CA PRO A 5 -17.77 10.53 -16.97
C PRO A 5 -17.72 9.33 -16.01
N ALA A 6 -16.69 8.49 -16.08
CA ALA A 6 -16.52 7.39 -15.14
C ALA A 6 -16.51 7.93 -13.71
N VAL A 7 -17.32 7.32 -12.85
CA VAL A 7 -17.33 7.54 -11.40
C VAL A 7 -16.73 6.28 -10.79
N PRO A 8 -15.40 6.24 -10.56
CA PRO A 8 -14.76 5.10 -9.94
C PRO A 8 -15.21 5.01 -8.48
N CYS A 9 -15.61 3.82 -8.07
CA CYS A 9 -16.05 3.51 -6.72
C CYS A 9 -15.76 2.04 -6.45
N GLY A 10 -15.47 1.68 -5.20
CA GLY A 10 -15.02 0.34 -4.86
C GLY A 10 -13.66 0.00 -5.47
N LEU A 11 -12.80 -0.61 -4.67
CA LEU A 11 -11.51 -1.09 -5.14
C LEU A 11 -11.09 -2.25 -4.26
N THR A 12 -10.84 -3.40 -4.88
CA THR A 12 -10.23 -4.54 -4.17
C THR A 12 -9.03 -5.07 -4.94
N ARG A 13 -7.97 -5.41 -4.20
CA ARG A 13 -6.89 -6.27 -4.71
C ARG A 13 -7.32 -7.72 -4.54
N TYR A 14 -7.15 -8.54 -5.56
CA TYR A 14 -7.44 -9.97 -5.50
C TYR A 14 -6.23 -10.75 -4.98
N ALA A 15 -6.35 -11.31 -3.79
CA ALA A 15 -5.28 -11.98 -3.05
C ALA A 15 -5.26 -13.50 -3.24
N SER A 16 -6.42 -14.11 -3.48
CA SER A 16 -6.55 -15.55 -3.70
C SER A 16 -5.96 -15.99 -5.04
N ARG A 17 -5.77 -17.29 -5.17
CA ARG A 17 -5.36 -17.96 -6.42
C ARG A 17 -6.53 -18.68 -7.10
N VAL A 18 -7.76 -18.53 -6.62
CA VAL A 18 -8.93 -19.30 -7.08
C VAL A 18 -9.31 -18.97 -8.52
N PHE A 19 -9.15 -17.71 -8.95
CA PHE A 19 -9.32 -17.33 -10.36
C PHE A 19 -8.13 -17.74 -11.25
N GLY A 20 -7.01 -18.17 -10.65
CA GLY A 20 -5.73 -18.49 -11.31
C GLY A 20 -4.62 -17.53 -10.89
N ASP A 21 -3.36 -17.93 -11.09
CA ASP A 21 -2.21 -17.11 -10.67
C ASP A 21 -2.13 -15.77 -11.42
N ASP A 22 -2.56 -15.72 -12.68
CA ASP A 22 -2.63 -14.48 -13.47
C ASP A 22 -3.58 -13.43 -12.87
N TYR A 23 -4.48 -13.85 -11.97
CA TYR A 23 -5.41 -12.95 -11.27
C TYR A 23 -4.85 -12.38 -9.98
N ARG A 24 -3.81 -12.99 -9.42
CA ARG A 24 -3.23 -12.60 -8.15
C ARG A 24 -2.64 -11.19 -8.25
N ASP A 25 -2.89 -10.38 -7.22
CA ASP A 25 -2.42 -8.98 -7.11
C ASP A 25 -3.00 -8.01 -8.14
N ASN A 26 -3.98 -8.43 -8.95
CA ASN A 26 -4.76 -7.53 -9.79
C ASN A 26 -5.78 -6.76 -8.96
N PHE A 27 -6.15 -5.58 -9.45
CA PHE A 27 -7.17 -4.76 -8.84
C PHE A 27 -8.47 -4.82 -9.64
N PHE A 28 -9.59 -4.77 -8.93
CA PHE A 28 -10.93 -4.67 -9.50
C PHE A 28 -11.57 -3.38 -8.99
N ALA A 29 -12.08 -2.56 -9.90
CA ALA A 29 -12.72 -1.29 -9.57
C ALA A 29 -14.10 -1.20 -10.23
N CYS A 30 -15.09 -0.68 -9.52
CA CYS A 30 -16.39 -0.41 -10.12
C CYS A 30 -16.38 0.96 -10.79
N LEU A 31 -16.97 1.04 -11.98
CA LEU A 31 -17.20 2.29 -12.70
C LEU A 31 -18.72 2.48 -12.80
N PHE A 32 -19.28 3.19 -11.82
CA PHE A 32 -20.72 3.33 -11.59
C PHE A 32 -21.48 3.75 -12.85
N ASN A 33 -21.08 4.88 -13.45
CA ASN A 33 -21.73 5.44 -14.65
C ASN A 33 -21.48 4.64 -15.93
N LEU A 34 -20.52 3.72 -15.91
CA LEU A 34 -20.17 2.91 -17.08
C LEU A 34 -20.68 1.47 -16.97
N HIS A 35 -21.49 1.19 -15.95
CA HIS A 35 -22.20 -0.09 -15.76
C HIS A 35 -21.24 -1.29 -15.81
N LYS A 36 -20.05 -1.12 -15.22
CA LYS A 36 -19.01 -2.14 -15.29
C LYS A 36 -18.08 -2.18 -14.10
N VAL A 37 -17.43 -3.34 -13.95
CA VAL A 37 -16.26 -3.56 -13.13
C VAL A 37 -15.07 -3.76 -14.05
N THR A 38 -13.98 -3.03 -13.84
CA THR A 38 -12.73 -3.13 -14.60
C THR A 38 -11.69 -3.89 -13.81
N ARG A 39 -10.90 -4.71 -14.51
CA ARG A 39 -9.69 -5.37 -14.00
C ARG A 39 -8.47 -4.56 -14.41
N HIS A 40 -7.59 -4.32 -13.45
CA HIS A 40 -6.36 -3.59 -13.59
C HIS A 40 -5.18 -4.51 -13.26
N VAL A 41 -4.34 -4.78 -14.26
CA VAL A 41 -3.11 -5.57 -14.10
C VAL A 41 -1.94 -4.60 -13.98
N LEU A 42 -1.33 -4.55 -12.80
CA LEU A 42 -0.24 -3.62 -12.53
C LEU A 42 1.11 -4.22 -12.93
N SER A 43 1.96 -3.41 -13.58
CA SER A 43 3.37 -3.74 -13.83
C SER A 43 4.28 -2.65 -13.26
N PRO A 44 5.41 -2.99 -12.61
CA PRO A 44 6.34 -1.99 -12.08
C PRO A 44 6.84 -1.02 -13.16
N ALA A 45 6.83 0.28 -12.85
CA ALA A 45 7.26 1.35 -13.73
C ALA A 45 8.00 2.44 -12.92
N GLY A 46 9.32 2.28 -12.77
CA GLY A 46 10.09 3.12 -11.87
C GLY A 46 9.56 3.01 -10.43
N PRO A 47 9.28 4.12 -9.73
CA PRO A 47 8.76 4.09 -8.36
C PRO A 47 7.23 3.89 -8.27
N THR A 48 6.55 3.76 -9.41
CA THR A 48 5.10 3.58 -9.52
C THR A 48 4.78 2.34 -10.36
N PHE A 49 3.53 2.23 -10.82
CA PHE A 49 3.04 1.15 -11.66
C PHE A 49 2.43 1.70 -12.94
N ASN A 50 2.61 0.98 -14.04
CA ASN A 50 1.70 1.05 -15.18
C ASN A 50 0.52 0.13 -14.92
N SER A 51 -0.63 0.43 -15.53
CA SER A 51 -1.81 -0.44 -15.48
C SER A 51 -2.24 -0.84 -16.88
N GLN A 52 -2.49 -2.12 -17.07
CA GLN A 52 -3.25 -2.63 -18.20
C GLN A 52 -4.68 -2.90 -17.76
N ASP A 53 -5.60 -2.14 -18.31
CA ASP A 53 -7.01 -2.14 -17.91
C ASP A 53 -7.85 -2.93 -18.90
N SER A 54 -8.78 -3.72 -18.40
CA SER A 54 -9.73 -4.49 -19.20
C SER A 54 -11.09 -4.57 -18.52
N ASP A 55 -12.14 -4.70 -19.30
CA ASP A 55 -13.49 -4.90 -18.77
C ASP A 55 -13.59 -6.32 -18.18
N PHE A 56 -14.10 -6.43 -16.95
CA PHE A 56 -14.25 -7.70 -16.25
C PHE A 56 -15.70 -8.16 -16.14
N LEU A 57 -16.60 -7.25 -15.73
CA LEU A 57 -18.04 -7.45 -15.72
C LEU A 57 -18.68 -6.22 -16.34
N VAL A 58 -19.51 -6.39 -17.35
CA VAL A 58 -20.21 -5.29 -18.04
C VAL A 58 -21.67 -5.67 -18.14
N SER A 59 -22.55 -4.71 -17.88
CA SER A 59 -23.98 -4.85 -18.12
C SER A 59 -24.44 -3.87 -19.20
N SER A 60 -25.37 -4.31 -20.04
CA SER A 60 -26.13 -3.44 -20.94
C SER A 60 -27.35 -2.82 -20.24
N ASP A 61 -27.67 -3.25 -19.02
CA ASP A 61 -28.76 -2.69 -18.23
C ASP A 61 -28.36 -1.27 -17.76
N PRO A 62 -29.09 -0.22 -18.17
CA PRO A 62 -28.79 1.16 -17.75
C PRO A 62 -28.99 1.38 -16.25
N ASP A 63 -29.67 0.47 -15.56
CA ASP A 63 -29.91 0.54 -14.13
C ASP A 63 -28.88 -0.27 -13.32
N PHE A 64 -27.91 -0.93 -13.96
CA PHE A 64 -26.78 -1.59 -13.29
C PHE A 64 -25.71 -0.57 -12.88
N HIS A 65 -25.57 -0.39 -11.59
CA HIS A 65 -24.74 0.62 -10.95
C HIS A 65 -23.83 -0.02 -9.89
N PRO A 66 -22.74 -0.69 -10.32
CA PRO A 66 -21.82 -1.32 -9.40
C PRO A 66 -21.14 -0.23 -8.57
N THR A 67 -21.19 -0.37 -7.25
CA THR A 67 -20.69 0.60 -6.27
C THR A 67 -19.50 0.09 -5.48
N ASP A 68 -19.44 -1.23 -5.27
CA ASP A 68 -18.31 -1.86 -4.60
C ASP A 68 -18.02 -3.25 -5.15
N VAL A 69 -16.77 -3.67 -5.02
CA VAL A 69 -16.29 -5.00 -5.38
C VAL A 69 -15.33 -5.47 -4.31
N LEU A 70 -15.60 -6.64 -3.75
CA LEU A 70 -14.88 -7.21 -2.61
C LEU A 70 -14.47 -8.64 -2.93
N GLU A 71 -13.32 -9.07 -2.42
CA GLU A 71 -12.97 -10.49 -2.39
C GLU A 71 -13.53 -11.15 -1.13
N ASP A 72 -14.28 -12.25 -1.28
CA ASP A 72 -14.68 -13.10 -0.16
C ASP A 72 -13.61 -14.18 0.10
N ALA A 73 -13.57 -14.75 1.31
CA ALA A 73 -12.55 -15.70 1.74
C ALA A 73 -12.49 -16.99 0.89
N ASP A 74 -13.57 -17.34 0.17
CA ASP A 74 -13.58 -18.47 -0.76
C ASP A 74 -12.93 -18.14 -2.12
N GLY A 75 -12.38 -16.94 -2.27
CA GLY A 75 -11.76 -16.43 -3.49
C GLY A 75 -12.75 -16.01 -4.57
N SER A 76 -14.05 -15.92 -4.26
CA SER A 76 -15.04 -15.30 -5.14
C SER A 76 -15.02 -13.78 -5.01
N LEU A 77 -15.42 -13.07 -6.07
CA LEU A 77 -15.67 -11.63 -5.99
C LEU A 77 -17.15 -11.39 -5.69
N VAL A 78 -17.43 -10.43 -4.82
CA VAL A 78 -18.76 -9.95 -4.49
C VAL A 78 -18.89 -8.54 -5.04
N VAL A 79 -19.81 -8.32 -5.97
CA VAL A 79 -20.10 -7.00 -6.54
C VAL A 79 -21.41 -6.50 -5.95
N ILE A 80 -21.37 -5.31 -5.36
CA ILE A 80 -22.53 -4.62 -4.81
C ILE A 80 -23.03 -3.67 -5.88
N ASP A 81 -24.28 -3.85 -6.28
CA ASP A 81 -24.99 -3.01 -7.23
C ASP A 81 -26.13 -2.31 -6.51
N THR A 82 -26.22 -0.99 -6.69
CA THR A 82 -27.29 -0.22 -6.09
C THR A 82 -28.60 -0.29 -6.88
N GLY A 83 -28.62 -0.74 -8.13
CA GLY A 83 -29.82 -0.56 -8.97
C GLY A 83 -30.06 0.93 -9.26
N ALA A 84 -31.31 1.36 -9.40
CA ALA A 84 -31.64 2.72 -9.85
C ALA A 84 -32.28 3.64 -8.79
N TRP A 85 -32.02 3.39 -7.49
CA TRP A 85 -32.49 4.30 -6.43
C TRP A 85 -31.59 5.54 -6.24
N TYR A 86 -30.32 5.48 -6.65
CA TYR A 86 -29.36 6.57 -6.40
C TYR A 86 -29.46 7.69 -7.45
N LYS A 87 -29.97 8.86 -7.04
CA LYS A 87 -30.25 10.04 -7.89
C LYS A 87 -29.36 11.26 -7.63
N LEU A 88 -28.74 11.38 -6.45
CA LEU A 88 -28.31 12.68 -5.90
C LEU A 88 -27.16 13.40 -6.65
N CYS A 89 -26.43 12.75 -7.55
CA CYS A 89 -25.28 13.37 -8.23
C CYS A 89 -25.04 12.88 -9.67
N CYS A 90 -25.93 12.08 -10.24
CA CYS A 90 -25.69 11.41 -11.52
C CYS A 90 -26.48 12.06 -12.66
N PRO A 91 -25.82 12.65 -13.69
CA PRO A 91 -26.51 13.30 -14.80
C PRO A 91 -27.33 12.33 -15.66
N SER A 92 -27.04 11.03 -15.66
CA SER A 92 -27.83 10.00 -16.36
C SER A 92 -28.97 9.41 -15.50
N SER A 93 -28.90 9.50 -14.18
CA SER A 93 -29.93 8.98 -13.26
C SER A 93 -30.85 10.11 -12.75
N GLN A 94 -31.58 10.73 -13.68
CA GLN A 94 -32.44 11.91 -13.42
C GLN A 94 -33.74 11.57 -12.65
N LEU A 95 -34.13 10.29 -12.65
CA LEU A 95 -35.34 9.79 -12.00
C LEU A 95 -34.97 8.58 -11.14
N ALA A 96 -35.25 8.67 -9.85
CA ALA A 96 -35.10 7.52 -8.96
C ALA A 96 -36.20 6.50 -9.30
N LYS A 97 -35.81 5.25 -9.56
CA LYS A 97 -36.72 4.13 -9.77
C LYS A 97 -36.61 3.20 -8.56
N ALA A 98 -37.36 3.50 -7.50
CA ALA A 98 -37.27 2.78 -6.23
C ALA A 98 -37.66 1.30 -6.33
N ASP A 99 -38.36 0.93 -7.39
CA ASP A 99 -38.76 -0.42 -7.78
C ASP A 99 -37.63 -1.22 -8.44
N VAL A 100 -36.61 -0.55 -8.99
CA VAL A 100 -35.42 -1.22 -9.52
C VAL A 100 -34.43 -1.44 -8.37
N LEU A 101 -34.61 -2.58 -7.72
CA LEU A 101 -33.79 -3.00 -6.58
C LEU A 101 -32.34 -3.27 -7.02
N GLY A 102 -31.40 -2.91 -6.14
CA GLY A 102 -30.01 -3.34 -6.28
C GLY A 102 -29.83 -4.83 -6.03
N ALA A 103 -28.61 -5.31 -6.24
CA ALA A 103 -28.27 -6.71 -6.11
C ALA A 103 -26.86 -6.90 -5.53
N ILE A 104 -26.63 -8.09 -4.97
CA ILE A 104 -25.30 -8.54 -4.57
C ILE A 104 -24.96 -9.74 -5.46
N TYR A 105 -24.04 -9.54 -6.40
CA TYR A 105 -23.58 -10.56 -7.31
C TYR A 105 -22.37 -11.28 -6.74
N ARG A 106 -22.37 -12.61 -6.77
CA ARG A 106 -21.20 -13.43 -6.43
C ARG A 106 -20.60 -14.03 -7.69
N ILE A 107 -19.40 -13.61 -8.04
CA ILE A 107 -18.67 -14.02 -9.24
C ILE A 107 -17.69 -15.12 -8.86
N ARG A 108 -17.81 -16.27 -9.51
CA ARG A 108 -16.96 -17.44 -9.33
C ARG A 108 -16.42 -17.90 -10.67
N ARG A 109 -15.18 -18.37 -10.70
CA ARG A 109 -14.64 -19.06 -11.87
C ARG A 109 -15.42 -20.36 -12.07
N LYS A 110 -15.98 -20.54 -13.28
CA LYS A 110 -16.60 -21.81 -13.66
C LYS A 110 -15.56 -22.93 -13.55
N ASN A 111 -15.91 -24.02 -12.85
CA ASN A 111 -15.00 -25.12 -12.52
C ASN A 111 -13.76 -24.70 -11.71
N GLY A 112 -13.81 -23.56 -11.01
CA GLY A 112 -12.75 -23.14 -10.09
C GLY A 112 -12.63 -24.08 -8.88
N PRO A 113 -11.44 -24.13 -8.25
CA PRO A 113 -11.24 -24.96 -7.07
C PRO A 113 -12.17 -24.53 -5.93
N ARG A 114 -12.76 -25.50 -5.25
CA ARG A 114 -13.51 -25.25 -4.01
C ARG A 114 -12.51 -25.10 -2.87
N VAL A 115 -12.55 -23.95 -2.18
CA VAL A 115 -11.74 -23.71 -0.99
C VAL A 115 -12.46 -24.28 0.23
N GLU A 116 -11.92 -25.34 0.82
CA GLU A 116 -12.44 -25.88 2.06
C GLU A 116 -12.04 -25.03 3.25
N ASP A 117 -13.01 -24.79 4.13
CA ASP A 117 -12.86 -23.93 5.32
C ASP A 117 -12.12 -22.61 5.02
N PRO A 118 -12.64 -21.76 4.12
CA PRO A 118 -11.92 -20.59 3.61
C PRO A 118 -11.53 -19.57 4.69
N ARG A 119 -12.29 -19.53 5.79
CA ARG A 119 -12.06 -18.66 6.95
C ARG A 119 -11.28 -19.35 8.08
N GLY A 120 -10.95 -20.64 7.94
CA GLY A 120 -10.27 -21.41 8.97
C GLY A 120 -11.11 -21.69 10.21
N LEU A 121 -12.44 -21.67 10.14
CA LEU A 121 -13.32 -21.81 11.31
C LEU A 121 -13.24 -23.19 11.97
N LYS A 122 -12.74 -24.21 11.25
CA LYS A 122 -12.55 -25.57 11.78
C LYS A 122 -11.19 -25.75 12.48
N LEU A 123 -10.29 -24.77 12.40
CA LEU A 123 -9.00 -24.81 13.07
C LEU A 123 -9.17 -24.51 14.58
N ASP A 124 -8.41 -25.21 15.42
CA ASP A 124 -8.35 -24.93 16.86
C ASP A 124 -7.49 -23.70 17.15
N TRP A 125 -8.03 -22.52 16.87
CA TRP A 125 -7.34 -21.24 17.11
C TRP A 125 -7.01 -20.99 18.58
N ALA A 126 -7.79 -21.56 19.50
CA ALA A 126 -7.60 -21.35 20.94
C ALA A 126 -6.43 -22.18 21.48
N GLY A 127 -6.18 -23.36 20.92
CA GLY A 127 -5.05 -24.23 21.28
C GLY A 127 -3.73 -23.96 20.54
N MET A 128 -3.72 -23.05 19.55
CA MET A 128 -2.52 -22.77 18.76
C MET A 128 -1.42 -22.07 19.55
N LYS A 129 -0.19 -22.59 19.42
CA LYS A 129 1.02 -21.94 19.95
C LYS A 129 1.59 -20.96 18.92
N VAL A 130 2.54 -20.11 19.34
CA VAL A 130 3.27 -19.19 18.45
C VAL A 130 3.80 -19.91 17.21
N ALA A 131 4.46 -21.06 17.39
CA ALA A 131 5.01 -21.85 16.28
C ALA A 131 3.94 -22.33 15.27
N ASP A 132 2.72 -22.59 15.72
CA ASP A 132 1.62 -22.99 14.85
C ASP A 132 1.10 -21.80 14.05
N LEU A 133 0.95 -20.64 14.71
CA LEU A 133 0.52 -19.40 14.05
C LEU A 133 1.55 -18.91 13.03
N VAL A 134 2.85 -19.02 13.32
CA VAL A 134 3.93 -18.65 12.39
C VAL A 134 3.88 -19.49 11.11
N ARG A 135 3.56 -20.78 11.20
CA ARG A 135 3.36 -21.63 10.01
C ARG A 135 2.21 -21.14 9.12
N LEU A 136 1.22 -20.46 9.69
CA LEU A 136 0.08 -19.93 8.94
C LEU A 136 0.40 -18.60 8.21
N LEU A 137 1.61 -18.04 8.35
CA LEU A 137 2.00 -16.83 7.63
C LEU A 137 2.16 -17.03 6.12
N ASP A 138 2.29 -18.27 5.64
CA ASP A 138 2.35 -18.64 4.22
C ASP A 138 1.10 -19.41 3.73
N GLU A 139 0.06 -19.46 4.56
CA GLU A 139 -1.11 -20.30 4.30
C GLU A 139 -1.86 -19.82 3.03
N PRO A 140 -2.33 -20.68 2.11
CA PRO A 140 -2.91 -20.23 0.83
C PRO A 140 -4.21 -19.40 0.91
N ARG A 141 -5.04 -19.59 1.93
CA ARG A 141 -6.30 -18.86 2.23
C ARG A 141 -6.01 -17.51 2.89
N PRO A 142 -6.31 -16.38 2.22
CA PRO A 142 -5.99 -15.05 2.75
C PRO A 142 -6.59 -14.77 4.13
N ALA A 143 -7.84 -15.20 4.38
CA ALA A 143 -8.50 -14.98 5.67
C ALA A 143 -7.79 -15.70 6.83
N VAL A 144 -7.23 -16.89 6.60
CA VAL A 144 -6.48 -17.64 7.61
C VAL A 144 -5.15 -16.95 7.91
N ARG A 145 -4.42 -16.49 6.88
CA ARG A 145 -3.20 -15.69 7.05
C ARG A 145 -3.45 -14.43 7.86
N SER A 146 -4.49 -13.67 7.49
CA SER A 146 -4.85 -12.43 8.19
C SER A 146 -5.16 -12.66 9.65
N ARG A 147 -5.91 -13.73 9.97
CA ARG A 147 -6.22 -14.10 11.36
C ARG A 147 -4.98 -14.55 12.14
N ALA A 148 -4.06 -15.27 11.49
CA ALA A 148 -2.79 -15.65 12.11
C ALA A 148 -1.93 -14.42 12.46
N ILE A 149 -1.81 -13.46 11.54
CA ILE A 149 -1.12 -12.17 11.77
C ILE A 149 -1.75 -11.42 12.95
N GLU A 150 -3.08 -11.36 13.01
CA GLU A 150 -3.79 -10.70 14.10
C GLU A 150 -3.53 -11.38 15.45
N ASN A 151 -3.61 -12.72 15.49
CA ASN A 151 -3.35 -13.47 16.71
C ASN A 151 -1.89 -13.33 17.17
N LEU A 152 -0.92 -13.38 16.26
CA LEU A 152 0.50 -13.14 16.59
C LEU A 152 0.71 -11.74 17.17
N GLY A 153 0.02 -10.72 16.63
CA GLY A 153 0.05 -9.37 17.19
C GLY A 153 -0.47 -9.31 18.63
N LYS A 154 -1.52 -10.07 18.96
CA LYS A 154 -2.10 -10.14 20.31
C LYS A 154 -1.22 -10.86 21.33
N LEU A 155 -0.33 -11.75 20.88
CA LEU A 155 0.64 -12.44 21.74
C LEU A 155 1.84 -11.56 22.14
N ALA A 156 1.92 -10.33 21.61
CA ALA A 156 2.92 -9.33 21.97
C ALA A 156 4.36 -9.89 21.95
N GLY A 157 5.12 -9.69 23.03
CA GLY A 157 6.54 -10.06 23.11
C GLY A 157 6.83 -11.54 22.89
N GLU A 158 5.88 -12.44 23.18
CA GLU A 158 6.07 -13.89 23.08
C GLU A 158 6.29 -14.35 21.63
N ALA A 159 5.73 -13.63 20.65
CA ALA A 159 5.83 -13.98 19.24
C ALA A 159 7.09 -13.42 18.56
N VAL A 160 7.79 -12.46 19.19
CA VAL A 160 8.85 -11.69 18.52
C VAL A 160 10.01 -12.57 18.08
N THR A 161 10.43 -13.52 18.91
CA THR A 161 11.56 -14.42 18.59
C THR A 161 11.27 -15.28 17.36
N ASP A 162 10.11 -15.93 17.30
CA ASP A 162 9.73 -16.77 16.17
C ASP A 162 9.47 -15.96 14.89
N LEU A 163 8.92 -14.75 15.02
CA LEU A 163 8.74 -13.83 13.90
C LEU A 163 10.07 -13.35 13.33
N ALA A 164 11.03 -12.98 14.20
CA ALA A 164 12.38 -12.62 13.79
C ALA A 164 13.11 -13.80 13.13
N ALA A 165 12.94 -15.02 13.66
CA ALA A 165 13.47 -16.23 13.04
C ALA A 165 12.86 -16.47 11.65
N THR A 166 11.55 -16.21 11.48
CA THR A 166 10.88 -16.30 10.18
C THR A 166 11.48 -15.34 9.16
N LEU A 167 11.78 -14.10 9.55
CA LEU A 167 12.45 -13.12 8.69
C LEU A 167 13.84 -13.59 8.25
N GLY A 168 14.61 -14.22 9.14
CA GLY A 168 15.99 -14.65 8.84
C GLY A 168 16.09 -15.98 8.09
N ALA A 169 15.14 -16.90 8.27
CA ALA A 169 15.29 -18.29 7.84
C ALA A 169 14.27 -18.78 6.80
N SER A 170 13.12 -18.10 6.64
CA SER A 170 12.07 -18.58 5.73
C SER A 170 12.42 -18.31 4.26
N SER A 171 12.29 -19.33 3.42
CA SER A 171 12.38 -19.18 1.96
C SER A 171 11.13 -18.51 1.35
N SER A 172 9.99 -18.53 2.04
CA SER A 172 8.77 -17.89 1.53
C SER A 172 8.81 -16.38 1.75
N VAL A 173 8.79 -15.64 0.64
CA VAL A 173 8.66 -14.17 0.63
C VAL A 173 7.35 -13.73 1.28
N GLU A 174 6.27 -14.49 1.10
CA GLU A 174 4.97 -14.17 1.69
C GLU A 174 4.98 -14.36 3.20
N ALA A 175 5.59 -15.44 3.71
CA ALA A 175 5.79 -15.65 5.14
C ALA A 175 6.62 -14.53 5.77
N ARG A 176 7.77 -14.17 5.18
CA ARG A 176 8.63 -13.10 5.70
C ARG A 176 7.92 -11.75 5.69
N ARG A 177 7.23 -11.39 4.60
CA ARG A 177 6.44 -10.15 4.52
C ARG A 177 5.33 -10.11 5.58
N ASN A 178 4.63 -11.22 5.79
CA ASN A 178 3.58 -11.31 6.79
C ASN A 178 4.14 -11.31 8.23
N ALA A 179 5.36 -11.80 8.43
CA ALA A 179 6.07 -11.66 9.70
C ALA A 179 6.39 -10.19 10.01
N VAL A 180 6.81 -9.39 9.01
CA VAL A 180 6.94 -7.93 9.18
C VAL A 180 5.61 -7.33 9.64
N TRP A 181 4.50 -7.63 8.95
CA TRP A 181 3.19 -7.11 9.31
C TRP A 181 2.71 -7.54 10.71
N ALA A 182 3.02 -8.76 11.14
CA ALA A 182 2.73 -9.21 12.50
C ALA A 182 3.57 -8.44 13.52
N LEU A 183 4.88 -8.29 13.28
CA LEU A 183 5.77 -7.47 14.12
C LEU A 183 5.31 -6.01 14.19
N THR A 184 4.75 -5.43 13.12
CA THR A 184 4.21 -4.05 13.11
C THR A 184 3.12 -3.84 14.17
N ARG A 185 2.39 -4.91 14.52
CA ARG A 185 1.29 -4.89 15.49
C ARG A 185 1.75 -5.15 16.93
N ILE A 186 3.02 -5.46 17.13
CA ILE A 186 3.60 -5.73 18.45
C ILE A 186 4.35 -4.50 18.92
N GLU A 187 4.02 -4.03 20.12
CA GLU A 187 4.76 -2.95 20.77
C GLU A 187 6.05 -3.45 21.40
N GLY A 188 7.09 -2.60 21.41
CA GLY A 188 8.34 -2.86 22.10
C GLY A 188 9.59 -2.80 21.23
N ALA A 189 10.74 -2.62 21.88
CA ALA A 189 12.02 -2.41 21.21
C ALA A 189 12.46 -3.62 20.36
N SER A 190 12.21 -4.84 20.83
CA SER A 190 12.59 -6.06 20.12
C SER A 190 11.82 -6.26 18.81
N ALA A 191 10.53 -5.93 18.77
CA ALA A 191 9.74 -5.98 17.55
C ALA A 191 10.21 -4.93 16.52
N ARG A 192 10.49 -3.71 17.00
CA ARG A 192 11.06 -2.64 16.16
C ARG A 192 12.43 -3.02 15.61
N GLU A 193 13.28 -3.63 16.43
CA GLU A 193 14.60 -4.13 15.98
C GLU A 193 14.46 -5.19 14.90
N ALA A 194 13.58 -6.18 15.06
CA ALA A 194 13.33 -7.21 14.05
C ALA A 194 12.86 -6.59 12.71
N VAL A 195 11.99 -5.58 12.74
CA VAL A 195 11.55 -4.87 11.54
C VAL A 195 12.68 -4.03 10.92
N ARG A 196 13.54 -3.39 11.73
CA ARG A 196 14.73 -2.70 11.21
C ARG A 196 15.65 -3.65 10.46
N GLN A 197 15.80 -4.89 10.93
CA GLN A 197 16.56 -5.92 10.21
C GLN A 197 15.93 -6.25 8.84
N ALA A 198 14.60 -6.22 8.71
CA ALA A 198 13.91 -6.44 7.43
C ALA A 198 14.16 -5.34 6.38
N LEU A 199 14.72 -4.17 6.74
CA LEU A 199 15.23 -3.18 5.78
C LEU A 199 16.43 -3.70 4.97
N ASN A 200 17.03 -4.81 5.41
CA ASN A 200 18.11 -5.52 4.74
C ASN A 200 17.64 -6.72 3.92
N ASP A 201 16.34 -7.04 3.89
CA ASP A 201 15.85 -8.23 3.18
C ASP A 201 16.19 -8.14 1.67
N PRO A 202 16.60 -9.25 1.02
CA PRO A 202 16.87 -9.26 -0.42
C PRO A 202 15.64 -8.88 -1.25
N GLU A 203 14.43 -9.15 -0.77
CA GLU A 203 13.19 -8.85 -1.49
C GLU A 203 12.70 -7.43 -1.26
N GLU A 204 12.45 -6.75 -2.38
CA GLU A 204 11.98 -5.37 -2.40
C GLU A 204 10.66 -5.19 -1.64
N THR A 205 9.70 -6.11 -1.81
CA THR A 205 8.38 -5.98 -1.18
C THR A 205 8.46 -6.09 0.35
N ILE A 206 9.49 -6.75 0.88
CA ILE A 206 9.74 -6.85 2.33
C ILE A 206 10.39 -5.56 2.82
N ARG A 207 11.39 -5.03 2.09
CA ARG A 207 11.97 -3.71 2.41
C ARG A 207 10.91 -2.61 2.42
N GLN A 208 9.97 -2.62 1.47
CA GLN A 208 8.85 -1.66 1.44
C GLN A 208 7.93 -1.81 2.65
N ALA A 209 7.59 -3.04 3.06
CA ALA A 209 6.80 -3.28 4.27
C ALA A 209 7.54 -2.82 5.54
N ALA A 210 8.86 -3.02 5.60
CA ALA A 210 9.70 -2.56 6.69
C ALA A 210 9.76 -1.03 6.75
N CYS A 211 9.97 -0.34 5.61
CA CYS A 211 9.91 1.12 5.49
C CYS A 211 8.57 1.67 6.01
N HIS A 212 7.45 1.06 5.62
CA HIS A 212 6.13 1.45 6.11
C HIS A 212 6.03 1.30 7.64
N SER A 213 6.49 0.18 8.17
CA SER A 213 6.40 -0.12 9.60
C SER A 213 7.21 0.85 10.45
N VAL A 214 8.48 1.12 10.09
CA VAL A 214 9.32 2.09 10.81
C VAL A 214 8.77 3.52 10.71
N ALA A 215 8.10 3.85 9.60
CA ALA A 215 7.46 5.14 9.39
C ALA A 215 6.24 5.34 10.30
N VAL A 216 5.33 4.35 10.38
CA VAL A 216 4.15 4.39 11.26
C VAL A 216 4.55 4.58 12.71
N TRP A 217 5.67 3.96 13.10
CA TRP A 217 6.22 4.04 14.45
C TRP A 217 7.09 5.25 14.73
N ARG A 218 7.40 6.07 13.71
CA ARG A 218 8.38 7.16 13.76
C ARG A 218 9.71 6.72 14.38
N ASP A 219 10.19 5.55 13.97
CA ASP A 219 11.35 4.90 14.57
C ASP A 219 12.67 5.50 14.04
N SER A 220 13.20 6.51 14.74
CA SER A 220 14.44 7.20 14.36
C SER A 220 15.67 6.28 14.29
N ALA A 221 15.66 5.15 15.02
CA ALA A 221 16.74 4.17 14.93
C ALA A 221 16.85 3.52 13.52
N ALA A 222 15.81 3.61 12.69
CA ALA A 222 15.83 3.13 11.31
C ALA A 222 16.52 4.11 10.34
N VAL A 223 16.68 5.39 10.72
CA VAL A 223 17.18 6.46 9.83
C VAL A 223 18.50 6.10 9.17
N PRO A 224 19.55 5.60 9.86
CA PRO A 224 20.82 5.28 9.20
C PRO A 224 20.66 4.30 8.03
N ARG A 225 19.81 3.28 8.18
CA ARG A 225 19.57 2.31 7.10
C ARG A 225 18.68 2.88 6.01
N LEU A 226 17.69 3.70 6.35
CA LEU A 226 16.86 4.40 5.36
C LEU A 226 17.72 5.33 4.49
N LEU A 227 18.71 6.04 5.04
CA LEU A 227 19.60 6.87 4.22
C LEU A 227 20.40 6.08 3.18
N VAL A 228 20.79 4.83 3.50
CA VAL A 228 21.41 3.91 2.53
C VAL A 228 20.41 3.51 1.43
N LEU A 229 19.18 3.11 1.83
CA LEU A 229 18.14 2.71 0.87
C LEU A 229 17.69 3.85 -0.05
N LEU A 230 17.77 5.10 0.40
CA LEU A 230 17.45 6.27 -0.43
C LEU A 230 18.42 6.41 -1.61
N LYS A 231 19.67 5.96 -1.44
CA LYS A 231 20.73 6.03 -2.46
C LYS A 231 20.74 4.79 -3.35
N GLU A 232 20.70 3.61 -2.73
CA GLU A 232 20.99 2.33 -3.38
C GLU A 232 19.74 1.52 -3.71
N GLY A 233 18.58 1.90 -3.18
CA GLY A 233 17.33 1.19 -3.39
C GLY A 233 16.89 1.20 -4.86
N THR A 234 16.07 0.21 -5.22
CA THR A 234 15.27 0.29 -6.45
C THR A 234 14.36 1.52 -6.40
N PRO A 235 13.87 2.03 -7.55
CA PRO A 235 13.05 3.23 -7.56
C PRO A 235 11.88 3.19 -6.57
N ALA A 236 11.17 2.07 -6.46
CA ALA A 236 10.05 1.96 -5.54
C ALA A 236 10.47 1.84 -4.06
N VAL A 237 11.65 1.27 -3.77
CA VAL A 237 12.23 1.32 -2.41
C VAL A 237 12.68 2.73 -2.06
N ARG A 238 13.33 3.45 -2.98
CA ARG A 238 13.73 4.85 -2.76
C ARG A 238 12.52 5.73 -2.44
N ARG A 239 11.40 5.53 -3.16
CA ARG A 239 10.12 6.20 -2.87
C ARG A 239 9.63 5.91 -1.46
N ALA A 240 9.46 4.62 -1.12
CA ALA A 240 8.99 4.20 0.20
C ALA A 240 9.92 4.70 1.33
N THR A 241 11.22 4.80 1.05
CA THR A 241 12.23 5.31 1.97
C THR A 241 12.11 6.82 2.18
N ALA A 242 11.93 7.61 1.12
CA ALA A 242 11.68 9.05 1.23
C ALA A 242 10.42 9.33 2.06
N GLU A 243 9.32 8.63 1.77
CA GLU A 243 8.08 8.71 2.55
C GLU A 243 8.30 8.34 4.02
N ALA A 244 9.10 7.30 4.30
CA ALA A 244 9.42 6.91 5.67
C ALA A 244 10.25 7.96 6.42
N LEU A 245 11.29 8.51 5.79
CA LEU A 245 12.13 9.57 6.36
C LEU A 245 11.29 10.82 6.69
N GLY A 246 10.38 11.21 5.79
CA GLY A 246 9.41 12.29 6.01
C GLY A 246 8.59 12.09 7.29
N ARG A 247 7.92 10.94 7.39
CA ARG A 247 7.05 10.62 8.53
C ARG A 247 7.80 10.46 9.85
N ILE A 248 9.03 9.95 9.82
CA ILE A 248 9.90 9.86 11.01
C ILE A 248 10.26 11.27 11.49
N GLY A 249 10.50 12.21 10.57
CA GLY A 249 10.74 13.62 10.90
C GLY A 249 12.15 13.91 11.43
N ASP A 250 13.11 13.00 11.23
CA ASP A 250 14.48 13.21 11.68
C ASP A 250 15.25 14.14 10.72
N LYS A 251 15.70 15.28 11.24
CA LYS A 251 16.41 16.31 10.49
C LYS A 251 17.73 15.82 9.89
N GLN A 252 18.31 14.74 10.42
CA GLN A 252 19.51 14.12 9.85
C GLN A 252 19.29 13.65 8.40
N ALA A 253 18.04 13.44 7.98
CA ALA A 253 17.70 13.03 6.62
C ALA A 253 17.76 14.17 5.59
N VAL A 254 17.66 15.43 6.02
CA VAL A 254 17.53 16.58 5.11
C VAL A 254 18.71 16.72 4.15
N PRO A 255 19.99 16.64 4.59
CA PRO A 255 21.11 16.74 3.66
C PRO A 255 21.08 15.67 2.56
N GLU A 256 20.69 14.44 2.91
CA GLU A 256 20.64 13.32 1.97
C GLU A 256 19.45 13.38 1.03
N LEU A 257 18.30 13.89 1.50
CA LEU A 257 17.15 14.20 0.65
C LEU A 257 17.49 15.31 -0.36
N LEU A 258 18.31 16.30 0.00
CA LEU A 258 18.73 17.34 -0.95
C LEU A 258 19.81 16.86 -1.92
N ALA A 259 20.70 15.97 -1.47
CA ALA A 259 21.82 15.45 -2.27
C ALA A 259 21.41 14.33 -3.23
N SER A 260 20.37 13.56 -2.91
CA SER A 260 19.88 12.48 -3.77
C SER A 260 19.18 13.04 -5.02
N GLU A 261 19.68 12.68 -6.21
CA GLU A 261 19.04 13.09 -7.46
C GLU A 261 17.80 12.23 -7.77
N PRO A 262 16.60 12.83 -7.87
CA PRO A 262 15.41 12.12 -8.30
C PRO A 262 15.46 11.88 -9.81
N LYS A 263 15.39 10.61 -10.22
CA LYS A 263 15.41 10.23 -11.65
C LYS A 263 14.04 10.33 -12.33
N ASP A 264 13.01 10.62 -11.55
CA ASP A 264 11.63 10.73 -11.99
C ASP A 264 10.82 11.65 -11.05
N ARG A 265 9.67 12.13 -11.54
CA ARG A 265 8.82 13.10 -10.84
C ARG A 265 8.14 12.53 -9.58
N ILE A 266 7.92 11.22 -9.51
CA ILE A 266 7.26 10.59 -8.36
C ILE A 266 8.22 10.57 -7.18
N LEU A 267 9.48 10.21 -7.43
CA LEU A 267 10.51 10.27 -6.39
C LEU A 267 10.79 11.72 -5.97
N GLU A 268 10.90 12.66 -6.92
CA GLU A 268 11.04 14.11 -6.64
C GLU A 268 9.91 14.60 -5.72
N HIS A 269 8.66 14.23 -6.02
CA HIS A 269 7.50 14.56 -5.19
C HIS A 269 7.62 13.98 -3.78
N SER A 270 7.96 12.70 -3.67
CA SER A 270 8.05 12.00 -2.38
C SER A 270 9.15 12.60 -1.49
N MET A 271 10.28 12.97 -2.10
CA MET A 271 11.37 13.64 -1.39
C MET A 271 11.02 15.08 -1.00
N THR A 272 10.33 15.82 -1.86
CA THR A 272 9.80 17.17 -1.54
C THR A 272 8.83 17.09 -0.36
N TYR A 273 7.90 16.14 -0.39
CA TYR A 273 6.94 15.93 0.68
C TYR A 273 7.62 15.49 1.98
N ALA A 274 8.67 14.67 1.89
CA ALA A 274 9.48 14.32 3.05
C ALA A 274 10.15 15.53 3.70
N LEU A 275 10.69 16.45 2.90
CA LEU A 275 11.24 17.72 3.41
C LEU A 275 10.16 18.52 4.14
N ILE A 276 8.96 18.62 3.56
CA ILE A 276 7.80 19.30 4.17
C ILE A 276 7.44 18.68 5.53
N GLU A 277 7.32 17.35 5.60
CA GLU A 277 6.96 16.64 6.85
C GLU A 277 8.05 16.77 7.94
N ILE A 278 9.33 16.76 7.57
CA ILE A 278 10.45 16.97 8.51
C ILE A 278 10.44 18.41 9.06
N ALA A 279 9.93 19.38 8.29
CA ALA A 279 9.75 20.77 8.69
C ALA A 279 11.05 21.45 9.20
N ASP A 280 12.21 21.11 8.59
CA ASP A 280 13.48 21.76 8.89
C ASP A 280 13.82 22.85 7.86
N ALA A 281 13.18 24.02 8.01
CA ALA A 281 13.36 25.14 7.09
C ALA A 281 14.83 25.56 6.94
N ALA A 282 15.59 25.59 8.04
CA ALA A 282 17.00 25.99 8.03
C ALA A 282 17.89 25.01 7.25
N GLY A 283 17.71 23.70 7.40
CA GLY A 283 18.41 22.69 6.62
C GLY A 283 17.98 22.70 5.15
N THR A 284 16.68 22.81 4.91
CA THR A 284 16.07 22.80 3.57
C THR A 284 16.53 23.99 2.72
N ALA A 285 16.71 25.17 3.33
CA ALA A 285 17.20 26.38 2.66
C ALA A 285 18.59 26.22 2.01
N ARG A 286 19.40 25.24 2.43
CA ARG A 286 20.68 24.94 1.78
C ARG A 286 20.49 24.44 0.35
N GLY A 287 19.36 23.78 0.05
CA GLY A 287 19.03 23.31 -1.29
C GLY A 287 18.83 24.42 -2.32
N LEU A 288 18.54 25.65 -1.89
CA LEU A 288 18.43 26.82 -2.78
C LEU A 288 19.74 27.16 -3.49
N GLN A 289 20.87 26.76 -2.90
CA GLN A 289 22.22 27.00 -3.45
C GLN A 289 22.79 25.75 -4.14
N ALA A 290 21.99 24.69 -4.32
CA ALA A 290 22.43 23.48 -5.01
C ALA A 290 22.69 23.76 -6.50
N ALA A 291 23.64 23.06 -7.11
CA ALA A 291 23.89 23.16 -8.56
C ALA A 291 22.73 22.58 -9.39
N SER A 292 21.98 21.64 -8.82
CA SER A 292 20.84 21.00 -9.48
C SER A 292 19.59 21.88 -9.38
N SER A 293 19.02 22.24 -10.54
CA SER A 293 17.74 22.95 -10.60
C SER A 293 16.56 22.14 -10.03
N GLN A 294 16.67 20.81 -10.02
CA GLN A 294 15.69 19.93 -9.36
C GLN A 294 15.76 20.11 -7.84
N THR A 295 16.96 20.05 -7.24
CA THR A 295 17.14 20.26 -5.80
C THR A 295 16.68 21.66 -5.37
N GLN A 296 17.03 22.69 -6.15
CA GLN A 296 16.56 24.05 -5.92
C GLN A 296 15.02 24.12 -5.90
N ARG A 297 14.37 23.51 -6.90
CA ARG A 297 12.90 23.45 -6.98
C ARG A 297 12.29 22.71 -5.78
N MET A 298 12.82 21.56 -5.40
CA MET A 298 12.34 20.80 -4.24
C MET A 298 12.43 21.65 -2.96
N ALA A 299 13.57 22.33 -2.74
CA ALA A 299 13.76 23.20 -1.59
C ALA A 299 12.78 24.39 -1.61
N LEU A 300 12.59 25.05 -2.76
CA LEU A 300 11.64 26.16 -2.90
C LEU A 300 10.21 25.75 -2.54
N ILE A 301 9.72 24.64 -3.13
CA ILE A 301 8.37 24.14 -2.87
C ILE A 301 8.22 23.76 -1.40
N ALA A 302 9.22 23.07 -0.83
CA ALA A 302 9.15 22.64 0.56
C ALA A 302 9.11 23.83 1.53
N LEU A 303 9.94 24.86 1.33
CA LEU A 303 9.97 26.05 2.19
C LEU A 303 8.68 26.88 2.08
N ASP A 304 8.10 27.00 0.88
CA ASP A 304 6.80 27.64 0.67
C ASP A 304 5.72 26.98 1.54
N GLN A 305 5.68 25.64 1.54
CA GLN A 305 4.75 24.86 2.35
C GLN A 305 5.07 24.86 3.87
N MET A 306 6.25 25.36 4.27
CA MET A 306 6.62 25.63 5.67
C MET A 306 6.33 27.09 6.08
N GLY A 307 5.36 27.74 5.44
CA GLY A 307 4.99 29.13 5.71
C GLY A 307 6.02 30.15 5.19
N GLY A 308 6.80 29.77 4.17
CA GLY A 308 7.80 30.64 3.54
C GLY A 308 9.04 30.90 4.38
N GLN A 309 9.25 30.19 5.49
CA GLN A 309 10.41 30.39 6.35
C GLN A 309 11.71 30.09 5.58
N GLY A 310 12.62 31.06 5.52
CA GLY A 310 13.89 30.91 4.80
C GLY A 310 13.86 31.32 3.33
N LEU A 311 12.69 31.71 2.79
CA LEU A 311 12.58 32.37 1.50
C LEU A 311 12.76 33.88 1.67
N ASP A 312 13.87 34.40 1.14
CA ASP A 312 14.13 35.82 0.95
C ASP A 312 14.36 36.03 -0.54
N VAL A 313 13.90 37.15 -1.09
CA VAL A 313 14.09 37.54 -2.49
C VAL A 313 15.57 37.41 -2.87
N SER A 314 16.48 37.85 -2.00
CA SER A 314 17.94 37.77 -2.20
C SER A 314 18.49 36.34 -2.37
N ARG A 315 17.72 35.31 -1.98
CA ARG A 315 18.10 33.89 -2.00
C ARG A 315 17.41 33.09 -3.09
N VAL A 316 16.40 33.67 -3.74
CA VAL A 316 15.48 32.98 -4.66
C VAL A 316 15.51 33.56 -6.06
N THR A 317 15.89 34.83 -6.23
CA THR A 317 16.14 35.45 -7.54
C THR A 317 17.64 35.52 -7.84
N PRO A 318 18.08 35.28 -9.09
CA PRO A 318 19.46 35.49 -9.53
C PRO A 318 19.98 36.91 -9.28
#